data_AF-A0AAJ1JAS7-F1
#
_entry.id   AF-A0AAJ1JAS7-F1
#
_cell.length_a   1.000
_cell.length_b   1.000
_cell.length_c   1.000
_cell.angle_alpha   90.00
_cell.angle_beta   90.00
_cell.angle_gamma   90.00
#
_symmetry.space_group_name_H-M   'P 1'
#
loop_
_entity.id
_entity.type
_entity.pdbx_description
1 polymer ?
#
loop_
_entity_poly.entity_id
_entity_poly.type
_entity_poly.pdbx_seq_one_letter_code
_entity_poly.pdbx_strand_id
1 'polypeptide(L)' 'MNEGSRQNIIDLFQHKNLYIAVDNLNYNPDFPTIDGIQPKPTDRYQFFNWYEGTEVQRLSSVLKRAGETKRFYINWLDDE' A
#
# COMPACT_ATOMS: atom_id res chain seq x y z
N MET A 1 13.62 -10.13 -11.02
CA MET A 1 13.38 -8.69 -11.29
C MET A 1 14.61 -8.12 -11.98
N ASN A 2 14.46 -7.48 -13.13
CA ASN A 2 15.54 -6.70 -13.73
C ASN A 2 15.50 -5.26 -13.19
N GLU A 3 16.51 -4.46 -13.49
CA GLU A 3 16.61 -3.08 -13.00
C GLU A 3 15.42 -2.21 -13.40
N GLY A 4 14.91 -2.35 -14.64
CA GLY A 4 13.72 -1.63 -15.10
C GLY A 4 12.45 -2.00 -14.33
N SER A 5 12.21 -3.29 -14.08
CA SER A 5 11.08 -3.73 -13.26
C SER A 5 11.18 -3.25 -11.81
N ARG A 6 12.40 -3.14 -11.27
CA ARG A 6 12.62 -2.60 -9.93
C ARG A 6 12.26 -1.13 -9.88
N GLN A 7 12.71 -0.33 -10.84
CA GLN A 7 12.42 1.10 -10.89
C GLN A 7 10.91 1.35 -11.01
N ASN A 8 10.20 0.59 -11.85
CA ASN A 8 8.75 0.73 -11.99
C ASN A 8 7.97 0.51 -10.68
N ILE A 9 8.44 -0.40 -9.82
CA ILE A 9 7.83 -0.65 -8.51
C ILE A 9 8.16 0.48 -7.52
N ILE A 10 9.37 1.04 -7.58
CA ILE A 10 9.72 2.23 -6.80
C ILE A 10 8.81 3.39 -7.21
N ASP A 11 8.67 3.63 -8.51
CA ASP A 11 7.85 4.71 -9.06
C ASP A 11 6.37 4.54 -8.67
N LEU A 12 5.87 3.29 -8.66
CA LEU A 12 4.51 2.97 -8.18
C LEU A 12 4.27 3.50 -6.76
N PHE A 13 5.21 3.25 -5.84
CA PHE A 13 5.06 3.64 -4.43
C PHE A 13 5.37 5.11 -4.15
N GLN A 14 6.17 5.77 -5.00
CA GLN A 14 6.52 7.18 -4.85
C GLN A 14 5.52 8.13 -5.49
N HIS A 15 4.78 7.68 -6.51
CA HIS A 15 3.99 8.56 -7.37
C HIS A 15 2.53 8.20 -7.48
N LYS A 16 2.09 7.05 -6.92
CA LYS A 16 0.68 6.67 -6.92
C LYS A 16 0.15 6.53 -5.50
N ASN A 17 -1.09 6.97 -5.29
CA ASN A 17 -1.79 6.83 -4.02
C ASN A 17 -2.36 5.43 -3.86
N LEU A 18 -2.28 4.92 -2.65
CA LEU A 18 -2.83 3.63 -2.30
C LEU A 18 -4.32 3.76 -1.99
N TYR A 19 -5.15 3.06 -2.75
CA TYR A 19 -6.57 2.91 -2.48
C TYR A 19 -6.88 1.49 -2.03
N ILE A 20 -7.60 1.36 -0.93
CA ILE A 20 -8.05 0.08 -0.39
C ILE A 20 -9.57 0.12 -0.28
N ALA A 21 -10.23 -0.89 -0.83
CA ALA A 21 -11.66 -1.10 -0.62
C ALA A 21 -11.91 -2.40 0.16
N VAL A 22 -12.76 -2.32 1.18
CA VAL A 22 -13.26 -3.47 1.93
C VAL A 22 -14.78 -3.47 1.85
N ASP A 23 -15.32 -4.41 1.09
CA ASP A 23 -16.73 -4.46 0.71
C ASP A 23 -17.21 -3.16 0.04
N ASN A 24 -17.94 -2.32 0.76
CA ASN A 24 -18.48 -1.04 0.26
C ASN A 24 -17.79 0.17 0.91
N LEU A 25 -16.70 -0.04 1.66
CA LEU A 25 -15.95 1.00 2.35
C LEU A 25 -14.63 1.24 1.63
N ASN A 26 -14.33 2.51 1.37
CA ASN A 26 -13.07 2.95 0.75
C ASN A 26 -12.17 3.60 1.80
N TYR A 27 -10.88 3.35 1.68
CA TYR A 27 -9.81 3.87 2.53
C TYR A 27 -8.70 4.37 1.62
N ASN A 28 -8.21 5.58 1.88
CA ASN A 28 -7.07 6.16 1.17
C ASN A 28 -5.96 6.51 2.18
N PRO A 29 -5.00 5.60 2.41
CA PRO A 29 -3.81 5.91 3.20
C PRO A 29 -2.82 6.88 2.54
N ASP A 30 -3.10 7.37 1.33
CA ASP A 30 -2.26 8.23 0.50
C ASP A 30 -0.89 7.58 0.17
N PHE A 31 0.21 8.28 0.48
CA PHE A 31 1.58 7.86 0.24
C PHE A 31 2.18 7.08 1.41
N PRO A 32 3.11 6.15 1.15
CA PRO A 32 3.83 5.47 2.22
C PRO A 32 4.64 6.46 3.05
N THR A 33 4.75 6.21 4.35
CA THR A 33 5.60 7.00 5.24
C THR A 33 7.06 6.92 4.77
N ILE A 34 7.72 8.09 4.77
CA ILE A 34 8.97 8.42 4.04
C ILE A 34 10.14 7.42 4.27
N ASP A 35 10.10 6.61 5.32
CA ASP A 35 11.13 5.60 5.63
C ASP A 35 11.00 4.28 4.83
N GLY A 36 9.99 4.12 3.96
CA GLY A 36 9.66 2.85 3.29
C GLY A 36 10.47 2.46 2.04
N ILE A 37 11.22 3.38 1.41
CA ILE A 37 11.97 3.06 0.18
C ILE A 37 13.46 3.12 0.45
N GLN A 38 13.93 2.31 1.39
CA GLN A 38 15.35 1.99 1.49
C GLN A 38 15.55 0.57 0.99
N PRO A 39 15.70 0.35 -0.34
CA PRO A 39 16.11 -0.94 -0.84
C PRO A 39 17.47 -1.26 -0.21
N LYS A 40 17.50 -2.16 0.77
CA LYS A 40 18.77 -2.66 1.29
C LYS A 40 19.50 -3.33 0.12
N PRO A 41 20.84 -3.26 0.05
CA PRO A 41 21.60 -3.90 -1.03
C PRO A 41 21.30 -5.41 -1.19
N THR A 42 20.79 -6.06 -0.15
CA THR A 42 20.36 -7.47 -0.11
C THR A 42 18.98 -7.72 -0.71
N ASP A 43 18.12 -6.72 -0.76
CA ASP A 43 16.68 -6.88 -1.01
C ASP A 43 16.38 -6.70 -2.51
N ARG A 44 17.04 -7.52 -3.35
CA ARG A 44 16.92 -7.39 -4.82
C ARG A 44 15.50 -7.59 -5.33
N TYR A 45 14.61 -8.21 -4.55
CA TYR A 45 13.27 -8.64 -4.97
C TYR A 45 12.17 -8.31 -3.96
N GLN A 46 12.44 -7.46 -2.97
CA GLN A 46 11.49 -7.15 -1.91
C GLN A 46 11.39 -5.64 -1.69
N PHE A 47 10.16 -5.19 -1.47
CA PHE A 47 9.83 -3.82 -1.10
C PHE A 47 8.99 -3.85 0.17
N PHE A 48 9.25 -2.91 1.08
CA PHE A 48 8.52 -2.78 2.33
C PHE A 48 8.00 -1.36 2.45
N ASN A 49 6.70 -1.18 2.22
CA ASN A 49 6.07 0.12 2.44
C ASN A 49 5.30 0.10 3.74
N TRP A 50 5.45 1.17 4.49
CA TRP A 50 4.70 1.42 5.70
C TRP A 50 3.72 2.56 5.44
N TYR A 51 2.50 2.43 5.94
CA TYR A 51 1.45 3.44 5.82
C TYR A 51 0.89 3.70 7.22
N GLU A 52 0.70 4.97 7.55
CA GLU A 52 0.21 5.41 8.85
C GLU A 52 -0.94 6.40 8.70
N GLY A 53 -1.59 6.73 9.81
CA GLY A 53 -2.64 7.74 9.85
C GLY A 53 -4.05 7.18 10.10
N THR A 54 -5.01 8.08 10.11
CA THR A 54 -6.39 7.79 10.53
C THR A 54 -7.07 6.77 9.61
N GLU A 55 -6.82 6.82 8.30
CA GLU A 55 -7.42 5.87 7.35
C GLU A 55 -6.93 4.44 7.59
N VAL A 56 -5.65 4.26 7.92
CA VAL A 56 -5.08 2.95 8.30
C VAL A 56 -5.69 2.43 9.61
N GLN A 57 -5.92 3.32 10.59
CA GLN A 57 -6.59 2.94 11.85
C GLN A 57 -8.05 2.51 11.62
N ARG A 58 -8.78 3.21 10.74
CA ARG A 58 -10.15 2.84 10.33
C ARG A 58 -10.17 1.50 9.61
N LEU A 59 -9.23 1.27 8.69
CA LEU A 59 -9.07 -0.01 8.00
C LEU A 59 -8.79 -1.15 8.99
N SER A 60 -7.85 -0.95 9.92
CA SER A 60 -7.51 -1.94 10.95
C SER A 60 -8.72 -2.38 11.77
N SER A 61 -9.58 -1.42 12.14
CA SER A 61 -10.81 -1.68 12.89
C SER A 61 -11.79 -2.60 12.14
N VAL A 62 -11.83 -2.52 10.81
CA VAL A 62 -12.67 -3.40 9.98
C VAL A 62 -12.03 -4.77 9.76
N LEU A 63 -10.72 -4.82 9.52
CA LEU A 63 -10.01 -6.09 9.30
C LEU A 63 -9.92 -6.97 10.55
N LYS A 64 -9.93 -6.36 11.76
CA LYS A 64 -9.93 -7.10 13.04
C LYS A 64 -11.22 -7.89 13.33
N ARG A 65 -12.30 -7.66 12.58
CA ARG A 65 -13.56 -8.40 12.75
C ARG A 65 -13.40 -9.82 12.23
N ALA A 66 -13.26 -10.77 13.14
CA ALA A 66 -13.07 -12.18 12.84
C ALA A 66 -14.41 -12.89 12.50
N GLY A 67 -14.32 -13.98 11.73
CA GLY A 67 -15.49 -14.80 11.36
C GLY A 67 -16.28 -14.29 10.15
N GLU A 68 -15.90 -13.14 9.60
CA GLU A 68 -16.53 -12.55 8.41
C GLU A 68 -15.62 -12.71 7.18
N THR A 69 -16.19 -13.15 6.05
CA THR A 69 -15.51 -13.05 4.76
C THR A 69 -15.64 -11.61 4.25
N LYS A 70 -14.53 -11.02 3.81
CA LYS A 70 -14.46 -9.64 3.34
C LYS A 70 -13.96 -9.61 1.90
N ARG A 71 -14.56 -8.77 1.06
CA ARG A 71 -14.02 -8.51 -0.29
C ARG A 71 -12.99 -7.40 -0.18
N PHE A 72 -11.72 -7.75 -0.37
CA PHE A 72 -10.59 -6.85 -0.17
C PHE A 72 -9.93 -6.53 -1.51
N TYR A 73 -9.89 -5.25 -1.87
CA TYR A 73 -9.30 -4.76 -3.12
C TYR A 73 -8.21 -3.74 -2.80
N ILE A 74 -7.11 -3.83 -3.53
CA ILE A 74 -6.01 -2.86 -3.48
C ILE A 74 -5.81 -2.30 -4.88
N ASN A 75 -5.64 -0.98 -4.98
CA ASN A 75 -5.26 -0.33 -6.22
C ASN A 75 -4.29 0.83 -5.97
N TRP A 76 -3.41 1.07 -6.93
CA TRP A 76 -2.54 2.25 -6.93
C TRP A 76 -2.96 3.13 -8.11
N LEU A 77 -3.48 4.31 -7.80
CA LEU A 77 -4.04 5.22 -8.80
C LEU A 77 -3.26 6.54 -8.78
N ASP A 78 -3.29 7.23 -9.92
CA ASP A 78 -2.82 8.61 -10.01
C ASP A 78 -3.80 9.52 -9.25
N ASP A 79 -3.31 10.63 -8.69
CA ASP A 79 -4.20 11.67 -8.16
C ASP A 79 -5.09 12.23 -9.29
N GLU A 80 -6.39 12.35 -9.02
CA GLU A 80 -7.34 13.06 -9.91
C GLU A 80 -7.05 14.57 -9.96
#